data_AF-A0A5J6U9L6-F1
#
_entry.id   AF-A0A5J6U9L6-F1
#
_cell.length_a   1.000
_cell.length_b   1.000
_cell.length_c   1.000
_cell.angle_alpha   90.00
_cell.angle_beta   90.00
_cell.angle_gamma   90.00
#
_symmetry.space_group_name_H-M   'P 1'
#
loop_
_entity.id
_entity.type
_entity.pdbx_description
1 polymer ?
#
loop_
_entity_poly.entity_id
_entity_poly.type
_entity_poly.pdbx_seq_one_letter_code
_entity_poly.pdbx_strand_id
1 'polypeptide(L)'
;MRALSSRTWRGRATAVGHLDALAVVLRPMGYQCVALYAADELPVRPALLWVFAFGPRGHVRVAVGVRAVPGGGWAYYEAGRGRFCPCDDVEGAAELVDRLLKHRMFPATW
;
A
#
# COMPACT_ATOMS: atom_id res chain seq x y z
N MET A 1 26.07 -22.65 2.90
CA MET A 1 25.51 -21.59 3.77
C MET A 1 24.07 -21.31 3.36
N ARG A 2 23.15 -21.27 4.34
CA ARG A 2 21.70 -21.59 4.21
C ARG A 2 20.80 -20.34 4.05
N ALA A 3 20.01 -20.33 2.97
CA ALA A 3 18.56 -20.10 2.91
C ALA A 3 17.85 -19.00 3.75
N LEU A 4 18.40 -17.78 3.86
CA LEU A 4 17.66 -16.61 4.38
C LEU A 4 17.05 -15.74 3.27
N SER A 5 17.58 -15.82 2.04
CA SER A 5 17.18 -15.00 0.89
C SER A 5 15.89 -15.47 0.22
N SER A 6 15.60 -16.77 0.21
CA SER A 6 14.42 -17.30 -0.49
C SER A 6 13.10 -16.98 0.23
N ARG A 7 13.09 -16.91 1.56
CA ARG A 7 11.90 -16.53 2.35
C ARG A 7 11.60 -15.03 2.25
N THR A 8 12.62 -14.18 2.31
CA THR A 8 12.45 -12.73 2.15
C THR A 8 12.06 -12.35 0.73
N TRP A 9 12.63 -13.02 -0.28
CA TRP A 9 12.25 -12.82 -1.69
C TRP A 9 10.82 -13.28 -1.99
N ARG A 10 10.43 -14.47 -1.51
CA ARG A 10 9.05 -14.97 -1.65
C ARG A 10 8.05 -14.07 -0.92
N GLY A 11 8.41 -13.56 0.26
CA GLY A 11 7.61 -12.57 0.98
C GLY A 11 7.48 -11.24 0.25
N ARG A 12 8.54 -10.76 -0.40
CA ARG A 12 8.49 -9.54 -1.22
C ARG A 12 7.58 -9.71 -2.43
N ALA A 13 7.68 -10.82 -3.15
CA ALA A 13 6.81 -11.10 -4.30
C ALA A 13 5.33 -11.11 -3.89
N THR A 14 4.99 -11.74 -2.75
CA THR A 14 3.63 -11.72 -2.21
C THR A 14 3.19 -10.30 -1.82
N ALA A 15 4.04 -9.53 -1.14
CA ALA A 15 3.73 -8.14 -0.79
C ALA A 15 3.49 -7.26 -2.02
N VAL A 16 4.30 -7.43 -3.07
CA VAL A 16 4.12 -6.74 -4.36
C VAL A 16 2.79 -7.12 -4.99
N GLY A 17 2.45 -8.41 -5.04
CA GLY A 17 1.16 -8.88 -5.59
C GLY A 17 -0.05 -8.25 -4.88
N HIS A 18 -0.03 -8.12 -3.55
CA HIS A 18 -1.08 -7.41 -2.82
C HIS A 18 -1.15 -5.92 -3.16
N LEU A 19 0.00 -5.26 -3.31
CA LEU A 19 0.04 -3.84 -3.70
C LEU A 19 -0.42 -3.62 -5.14
N ASP A 20 -0.09 -4.53 -6.06
CA ASP A 20 -0.58 -4.52 -7.44
C ASP A 20 -2.10 -4.68 -7.48
N ALA A 21 -2.65 -5.63 -6.71
CA ALA A 21 -4.09 -5.81 -6.59
C ALA A 21 -4.79 -4.55 -6.07
N LEU A 22 -4.23 -3.92 -5.03
CA LEU A 22 -4.75 -2.65 -4.51
C LEU A 22 -4.68 -1.53 -5.56
N ALA A 23 -3.59 -1.45 -6.34
CA ALA A 23 -3.45 -0.46 -7.40
C ALA A 23 -4.48 -0.66 -8.52
N VAL A 24 -4.82 -1.90 -8.86
CA VAL A 24 -5.86 -2.22 -9.86
C VAL A 24 -7.22 -1.71 -9.43
N VAL A 25 -7.56 -1.79 -8.13
CA VAL A 25 -8.83 -1.30 -7.60
C VAL A 25 -8.85 0.24 -7.49
N LEU A 26 -7.72 0.87 -7.13
CA LEU A 26 -7.64 2.31 -6.93
C LEU A 26 -7.58 3.13 -8.23
N ARG A 27 -7.02 2.59 -9.31
CA ARG A 27 -6.90 3.30 -10.60
C ARG A 27 -8.26 3.70 -11.20
N PRO A 28 -9.28 2.81 -11.28
CA PRO A 28 -10.63 3.16 -11.70
C PRO A 28 -11.30 4.24 -10.84
N MET A 29 -10.89 4.38 -9.56
CA MET A 29 -11.38 5.42 -8.66
C MET A 29 -10.77 6.81 -8.93
N GLY A 30 -9.88 6.92 -9.94
CA GLY A 30 -9.24 8.18 -10.33
C GLY A 30 -7.94 8.50 -9.59
N TYR A 31 -7.40 7.55 -8.82
CA TYR A 31 -6.15 7.74 -8.10
C TYR A 31 -4.93 7.36 -8.95
N GLN A 32 -3.85 8.13 -8.84
CA GLN A 32 -2.57 7.73 -9.42
C GLN A 32 -1.77 6.88 -8.44
N CYS A 33 -1.37 5.70 -8.90
CA CYS A 33 -0.64 4.72 -8.11
C CYS A 33 0.81 4.62 -8.62
N VAL A 34 1.78 4.99 -7.78
CA VAL A 34 3.23 4.92 -8.06
C VAL A 34 3.83 3.79 -7.24
N ALA A 35 4.25 2.73 -7.93
CA ALA A 35 4.92 1.57 -7.36
C ALA A 35 6.37 1.88 -7.00
N LEU A 36 6.66 2.16 -5.72
CA LEU A 36 8.03 2.41 -5.24
C LEU A 36 8.81 1.11 -4.95
N TYR A 37 8.18 -0.05 -5.17
CA TYR A 37 8.81 -1.37 -5.02
C TYR A 37 9.52 -1.89 -6.28
N ALA A 38 9.33 -1.22 -7.43
CA ALA A 38 9.88 -1.64 -8.72
C ALA A 38 11.41 -1.47 -8.84
N ALA A 39 12.06 -0.82 -7.86
CA ALA A 39 13.51 -0.87 -7.73
C ALA A 39 13.92 -2.17 -7.03
N ASP A 40 14.16 -3.21 -7.84
CA ASP A 40 14.59 -4.55 -7.40
C ASP A 40 15.99 -4.53 -6.72
N GLU A 41 16.70 -3.41 -6.82
CA GLU A 41 18.08 -3.24 -6.37
C GLU A 41 18.26 -3.20 -4.83
N LEU A 42 17.17 -3.06 -4.06
CA LEU A 42 17.25 -2.90 -2.61
C LEU A 42 16.34 -3.89 -1.87
N PRO A 43 16.83 -5.11 -1.54
CA PRO A 43 16.09 -6.13 -0.79
C PRO A 43 15.69 -5.68 0.63
N VAL A 44 16.27 -4.57 1.11
CA VAL A 44 16.04 -4.00 2.45
C VAL A 44 14.85 -3.03 2.49
N ARG A 45 14.43 -2.47 1.34
CA ARG A 45 13.33 -1.50 1.35
C ARG A 45 11.96 -2.20 1.38
N PRO A 46 11.04 -1.77 2.26
CA PRO A 46 9.68 -2.29 2.27
C PRO A 46 9.01 -2.00 0.92
N ALA A 47 8.22 -2.96 0.41
CA ALA A 47 7.41 -2.73 -0.77
C ALA A 47 6.37 -1.65 -0.43
N LEU A 48 6.40 -0.53 -1.16
CA LEU A 48 5.56 0.64 -0.91
C LEU A 48 4.85 1.06 -2.19
N LEU A 49 3.56 1.34 -2.07
CA LEU A 49 2.71 1.95 -3.08
C LEU A 49 2.37 3.36 -2.64
N TRP A 50 2.69 4.35 -3.46
CA TRP A 50 2.21 5.71 -3.27
C TRP A 50 0.92 5.91 -4.05
N VAL A 51 -0.13 6.34 -3.35
CA VAL A 51 -1.42 6.66 -3.93
C VAL A 51 -1.62 8.17 -3.82
N PHE A 52 -1.83 8.81 -4.96
CA PHE A 52 -2.00 10.24 -5.08
C PHE A 52 -3.43 10.58 -5.47
N ALA A 53 -4.00 11.56 -4.77
CA ALA A 53 -5.20 12.25 -5.18
C ALA A 53 -4.84 13.67 -5.59
N PHE A 54 -5.21 14.04 -6.82
CA PHE A 54 -5.01 15.37 -7.36
C PHE A 54 -6.31 16.15 -7.27
N GLY A 55 -6.30 17.29 -6.57
CA GLY A 55 -7.41 18.21 -6.49
C GLY A 55 -7.03 19.63 -6.93
N PRO A 56 -8.03 20.49 -7.18
CA PRO A 56 -7.80 21.88 -7.63
C PRO A 56 -7.15 22.77 -6.55
N ARG A 57 -7.20 22.35 -5.28
CA ARG A 57 -6.65 23.09 -4.12
C ARG A 57 -5.36 22.49 -3.56
N GLY A 58 -4.84 21.44 -4.20
CA GLY A 58 -3.63 20.76 -3.75
C GLY A 58 -3.65 19.27 -4.07
N HIS A 59 -2.57 18.59 -3.68
CA HIS A 59 -2.41 17.16 -3.89
C HIS A 59 -2.14 16.50 -2.56
N VAL A 60 -2.80 15.37 -2.32
CA VAL A 60 -2.60 14.58 -1.11
C VAL A 60 -2.11 13.20 -1.51
N ARG A 61 -1.34 12.59 -0.62
CA ARG A 61 -0.77 11.26 -0.84
C ARG A 61 -0.94 10.36 0.37
N VAL A 62 -0.98 9.07 0.12
CA VAL A 62 -0.78 8.04 1.14
C VAL A 62 0.27 7.05 0.66
N ALA A 63 1.12 6.61 1.59
CA ALA A 63 2.11 5.58 1.33
C ALA A 63 1.65 4.29 2.00
N VAL A 64 1.26 3.31 1.19
CA VAL A 64 0.77 2.01 1.63
C VAL A 64 1.87 0.97 1.49
N GLY A 65 2.16 0.22 2.53
CA GLY A 65 3.03 -0.94 2.50
C GLY A 65 2.31 -2.21 2.93
N VAL A 66 2.91 -3.36 2.63
CA VAL A 66 2.39 -4.67 3.04
C VAL A 66 3.42 -5.38 3.91
N ARG A 67 2.98 -5.96 5.03
CA ARG A 67 3.84 -6.70 5.95
C ARG A 67 3.17 -7.99 6.41
N ALA A 68 3.99 -9.03 6.59
CA ALA A 68 3.55 -10.28 7.20
C ALA A 68 3.22 -10.03 8.68
N VAL A 69 2.12 -10.60 9.15
CA VAL A 69 1.69 -10.51 10.55
C VAL A 69 1.94 -11.83 11.29
N PRO A 70 2.17 -11.79 12.61
CA PRO A 70 2.18 -13.01 13.44
C PRO A 70 0.87 -13.79 13.22
N GLY A 71 0.97 -15.08 12.89
CA GLY A 71 -0.18 -15.91 12.52
C GLY A 71 -0.26 -16.27 11.04
N GLY A 72 0.67 -15.80 10.20
CA GLY A 72 0.84 -16.30 8.82
C GLY A 72 0.09 -15.54 7.73
N GLY A 73 -0.58 -14.44 8.07
CA GLY A 73 -1.27 -13.56 7.12
C GLY A 73 -0.44 -12.34 6.69
N TRP A 74 -1.07 -11.49 5.88
CA TRP A 74 -0.52 -10.20 5.43
C TRP A 74 -1.48 -9.07 5.78
N ALA A 75 -0.95 -7.88 6.01
CA ALA A 75 -1.77 -6.70 6.23
C ALA A 75 -1.19 -5.46 5.55
N TYR A 76 -2.08 -4.56 5.17
CA TYR A 76 -1.78 -3.22 4.68
C TYR A 76 -1.46 -2.27 5.85
N TYR A 77 -0.42 -1.46 5.65
CA TYR A 77 0.08 -0.48 6.60
C TYR A 77 0.24 0.87 5.94
N GLU A 78 -0.14 1.93 6.64
CA GLU A 78 0.19 3.28 6.23
C GLU A 78 1.54 3.67 6.84
N ALA A 79 2.46 4.15 6.00
CA ALA A 79 3.76 4.64 6.46
C ALA A 79 3.55 5.83 7.41
N GLY A 80 3.94 5.65 8.69
CA GLY A 80 3.81 6.66 9.73
C GLY A 80 2.54 6.57 10.59
N ARG A 81 1.58 5.68 10.28
CA ARG A 81 0.34 5.54 11.06
C ARG A 81 0.06 4.12 11.57
N GLY A 82 0.56 3.09 10.89
CA GLY A 82 0.44 1.69 11.33
C GLY A 82 -0.52 0.85 10.49
N ARG A 83 -0.95 -0.30 11.03
CA ARG A 83 -1.83 -1.26 10.33
C ARG A 83 -3.22 -0.67 10.16
N PHE A 84 -3.83 -0.81 9.00
CA PHE A 84 -5.22 -0.35 8.80
C PHE A 84 -6.15 -1.41 8.20
N CYS A 85 -5.66 -2.43 7.50
CA CYS A 85 -6.53 -3.44 6.89
C CYS A 85 -5.77 -4.78 6.69
N PRO A 86 -6.39 -5.96 6.91
CA PRO A 86 -5.85 -7.23 6.44
C PRO A 86 -5.77 -7.26 4.90
N CYS A 87 -4.87 -8.07 4.34
CA CYS A 87 -4.71 -8.17 2.87
C CYS A 87 -5.79 -9.01 2.17
N ASP A 88 -6.64 -9.69 2.93
CA ASP A 88 -7.70 -10.58 2.42
C ASP A 88 -8.93 -9.82 1.88
N ASP A 89 -8.99 -8.50 2.12
CA ASP A 89 -10.08 -7.60 1.70
C ASP A 89 -9.48 -6.39 0.96
N VAL A 90 -9.27 -6.55 -0.36
CA VAL A 90 -8.63 -5.50 -1.18
C VAL A 90 -9.58 -4.35 -1.47
N GLU A 91 -10.87 -4.64 -1.60
CA GLU A 91 -11.94 -3.66 -1.78
C GLU A 91 -12.09 -2.78 -0.53
N GLY A 92 -12.20 -3.38 0.66
CA GLY A 92 -12.25 -2.64 1.92
C GLY A 92 -10.97 -1.85 2.20
N ALA A 93 -9.80 -2.39 1.79
CA ALA A 93 -8.55 -1.64 1.83
C ALA A 93 -8.57 -0.40 0.92
N ALA A 94 -9.11 -0.52 -0.29
CA ALA A 94 -9.26 0.59 -1.22
C ALA A 94 -10.22 1.66 -0.68
N GLU A 95 -11.34 1.27 -0.07
CA GLU A 95 -12.28 2.20 0.59
C GLU A 95 -11.64 2.95 1.77
N LEU A 96 -10.79 2.28 2.55
CA LEU A 96 -10.05 2.94 3.63
C LEU A 96 -9.04 3.95 3.08
N VAL A 97 -8.33 3.61 1.99
CA VAL A 97 -7.42 4.52 1.29
C VAL A 97 -8.19 5.72 0.72
N ASP A 98 -9.33 5.49 0.09
CA ASP A 98 -10.21 6.52 -0.44
C ASP A 98 -10.67 7.49 0.66
N ARG A 99 -11.15 6.97 1.80
CA ARG A 99 -11.52 7.80 2.97
C ARG A 99 -10.35 8.61 3.50
N LEU A 100 -9.14 8.03 3.60
CA LEU A 100 -7.95 8.73 4.05
C LEU A 100 -7.59 9.88 3.12
N LEU A 101 -7.61 9.65 1.81
CA LEU A 101 -7.31 10.67 0.80
C LEU A 101 -8.37 11.77 0.80
N LYS A 102 -9.67 11.43 0.87
CA LYS A 102 -10.76 12.41 0.98
C LYS A 102 -10.66 13.25 2.24
N HIS A 103 -10.41 12.64 3.39
CA HIS A 103 -10.20 13.37 4.65
C HIS A 103 -9.02 14.34 4.57
N ARG A 104 -7.91 13.92 3.94
CA ARG A 104 -6.74 14.81 3.72
C ARG A 104 -7.04 15.94 2.75
N MET A 105 -7.82 15.69 1.71
CA MET A 105 -8.13 16.67 0.67
C MET A 105 -9.19 17.68 1.14
N PHE A 106 -10.09 17.25 2.03
CA PHE A 106 -11.16 18.08 2.60
C PHE A 106 -11.17 17.97 4.13
N PRO A 107 -10.19 18.59 4.82
CA PRO A 107 -10.07 18.48 6.28
C PRO A 107 -11.18 19.21 7.06
N ALA A 108 -12.06 19.97 6.39
CA ALA A 108 -13.10 20.78 7.00
C ALA A 108 -14.54 20.30 6.72
N THR A 109 -14.73 19.15 6.05
CA THR A 109 -16.05 18.64 5.68
C THR A 109 -16.53 17.47 6.55
N TRP A 110 -15.83 17.16 7.65
CA TRP A 110 -16.09 16.02 8.52
C TRP A 110 -15.93 16.38 9.99
#